data_AF-A0A351T0A1-F1
#
_entry.id   AF-A0A351T0A1-F1
#
_cell.length_a   1.000
_cell.length_b   1.000
_cell.length_c   1.000
_cell.angle_alpha   90.00
_cell.angle_beta   90.00
_cell.angle_gamma   90.00
#
_symmetry.space_group_name_H-M   'P 1'
#
loop_
_entity.id
_entity.type
_entity.pdbx_description
1 polymer ?
#
loop_
_entity_poly.entity_id
_entity_poly.type
_entity_poly.pdbx_seq_one_letter_code
_entity_poly.pdbx_strand_id
1 'polypeptide(L)' 'MRGGRAQRSRWAFFNGLPRLDPTTPYILIQGRAKLLTKGENYRRALLLLHKKYPQYRHMAIHDRPMIQIRPARVKSWGKL' A
#
# COMPACT_ATOMS: atom_id res chain seq x y z
N MET A 1 2.12 -41.61 -7.58
CA MET A 1 1.43 -41.27 -6.32
C MET A 1 1.29 -39.75 -6.23
N ARG A 2 0.07 -39.28 -5.94
CA ARG A 2 -0.36 -37.87 -5.94
C ARG A 2 -0.01 -37.20 -4.61
N GLY A 3 0.12 -35.87 -4.61
CA GLY A 3 -0.32 -35.06 -3.47
C GLY A 3 0.67 -34.07 -2.85
N GLY A 4 1.42 -33.30 -3.64
CA GLY A 4 2.16 -32.14 -3.13
C GLY A 4 1.23 -30.96 -2.83
N ARG A 5 0.59 -30.95 -1.65
CA ARG A 5 -0.05 -29.76 -1.07
C ARG A 5 1.04 -28.77 -0.70
N ALA A 6 1.11 -27.62 -1.37
CA ALA A 6 1.81 -26.44 -0.84
C ALA A 6 1.24 -25.14 -1.41
N GLN A 7 0.72 -24.33 -0.48
CA GLN A 7 0.67 -22.87 -0.51
C GLN A 7 -0.30 -22.16 -1.47
N ARG A 8 -1.60 -22.34 -1.22
CA ARG A 8 -2.58 -21.24 -1.42
C ARG A 8 -2.31 -20.13 -0.40
N SER A 9 -1.32 -19.28 -0.66
CA SER A 9 -1.04 -18.11 0.19
C SER A 9 -0.64 -16.92 -0.67
N ARG A 10 -1.61 -16.28 -1.33
CA ARG A 10 -1.36 -15.00 -2.00
C ARG A 10 -2.58 -14.11 -2.25
N TRP A 11 -3.62 -14.14 -1.42
CA TRP A 11 -4.75 -13.20 -1.57
C TRP A 11 -5.39 -12.72 -0.26
N ALA A 12 -4.83 -13.06 0.91
CA ALA A 12 -5.43 -12.75 2.21
C ALA A 12 -5.25 -11.28 2.67
N PHE A 13 -4.42 -10.48 2.01
CA PHE A 13 -4.17 -9.09 2.44
C PHE A 13 -5.33 -8.12 2.15
N PHE A 14 -6.27 -8.45 1.26
CA PHE A 14 -7.34 -7.54 0.84
C PHE A 14 -8.75 -7.90 1.34
N ASN A 15 -8.96 -9.08 1.92
CA ASN A 15 -10.31 -9.58 2.31
C ASN A 15 -10.59 -9.52 3.82
N GLY A 16 -10.00 -8.54 4.51
CA GLY A 16 -10.19 -8.32 5.94
C GLY A 16 -10.46 -6.86 6.30
N LEU A 17 -10.94 -6.05 5.35
CA LEU A 17 -11.38 -4.70 5.70
C LEU A 17 -12.60 -4.88 6.62
N PRO A 18 -12.55 -4.42 7.89
CA PRO A 18 -13.74 -4.37 8.71
C PRO A 18 -14.82 -3.62 7.93
N ARG A 19 -16.09 -4.02 8.07
CA ARG A 19 -17.19 -3.16 7.61
C ARG A 19 -16.91 -1.78 8.21
N LEU A 20 -16.59 -0.81 7.35
CA LEU A 20 -16.28 0.53 7.82
C LEU A 20 -17.51 0.99 8.59
N ASP A 21 -17.34 1.14 9.90
CA ASP A 21 -18.38 1.73 10.72
C ASP A 21 -18.67 3.12 10.10
N PRO A 22 -19.94 3.49 9.86
CA PRO A 22 -20.29 4.72 9.17
C PRO A 22 -19.77 5.99 9.88
N THR A 23 -19.32 5.89 11.13
CA THR A 23 -18.75 6.99 11.92
C THR A 23 -17.23 7.06 11.89
N THR A 24 -16.54 6.06 11.32
CA THR A 24 -15.06 6.05 11.27
C THR A 24 -14.57 7.25 10.47
N PRO A 25 -13.81 8.19 11.08
CA PRO A 25 -13.31 9.35 10.35
C PRO A 25 -12.27 8.91 9.32
N TYR A 26 -12.28 9.54 8.15
CA TYR A 26 -11.36 9.21 7.07
C TYR A 26 -10.98 10.43 6.23
N ILE A 27 -9.86 10.28 5.52
CA ILE A 27 -9.35 11.28 4.57
C ILE A 27 -9.25 10.65 3.19
N LEU A 28 -9.90 11.26 2.20
CA LEU A 28 -9.73 10.94 0.79
C LEU A 28 -8.71 11.90 0.16
N ILE A 29 -7.64 11.33 -0.38
CA ILE A 29 -6.62 12.07 -1.14
C ILE A 29 -6.78 11.73 -2.62
N GLN A 30 -7.03 12.73 -3.44
CA GLN A 30 -7.12 12.60 -4.90
C GLN A 30 -5.99 13.40 -5.56
N GLY A 31 -5.42 12.88 -6.63
CA GLY A 31 -4.28 13.50 -7.27
C GLY A 31 -3.83 12.77 -8.53
N ARG A 32 -2.83 13.34 -9.22
CA ARG A 32 -2.23 12.70 -10.39
C ARG A 32 -1.30 11.58 -9.93
N ALA A 33 -1.51 10.38 -10.48
CA ALA A 33 -0.64 9.24 -10.25
C ALA A 33 0.41 9.12 -11.36
N LYS A 34 1.60 8.66 -10.99
CA LYS A 34 2.61 8.18 -11.94
C LYS A 34 3.35 6.99 -11.38
N LEU A 35 3.93 6.20 -12.28
CA LEU A 35 4.74 5.06 -11.93
C LEU A 35 6.21 5.46 -11.78
N LEU A 36 6.84 5.03 -10.70
CA LEU A 36 8.27 5.14 -10.47
C LEU A 36 8.87 3.73 -10.52
N THR A 37 9.79 3.51 -11.46
CA THR A 37 10.51 2.22 -11.59
C THR A 37 11.96 2.33 -11.13
N LYS A 38 12.53 3.54 -11.14
CA LYS A 38 13.93 3.81 -10.77
C LYS A 38 14.15 5.28 -10.41
N GLY A 39 15.38 5.62 -10.02
CA GLY A 39 15.82 6.99 -9.74
C GLY A 39 15.64 7.40 -8.27
N GLU A 40 15.98 8.65 -7.97
CA GLU A 40 16.03 9.16 -6.59
C GLU A 40 14.67 9.10 -5.88
N ASN A 41 13.60 9.53 -6.57
CA ASN A 41 12.24 9.48 -6.03
C ASN A 41 11.81 8.05 -5.66
N TYR A 42 12.24 7.05 -6.43
CA TYR A 42 11.98 5.64 -6.15
C TYR A 42 12.71 5.19 -4.87
N ARG A 43 14.02 5.47 -4.78
CA ARG A 43 14.84 5.14 -3.60
C ARG A 43 14.30 5.81 -2.34
N ARG A 44 13.90 7.07 -2.44
CA ARG A 44 13.29 7.82 -1.34
C ARG A 44 11.97 7.21 -0.90
N ALA A 45 11.12 6.79 -1.84
CA ALA A 45 9.87 6.11 -1.52
C ALA A 45 10.09 4.79 -0.78
N LEU A 46 11.06 3.97 -1.21
CA LEU A 46 11.43 2.73 -0.51
C LEU A 46 11.85 2.98 0.94
N LEU A 47 12.71 3.97 1.19
CA LEU A 47 13.14 4.32 2.54
C LEU A 47 11.96 4.74 3.42
N LEU A 48 11.04 5.55 2.88
CA LEU A 48 9.84 5.98 3.61
C LEU A 48 8.91 4.80 3.93
N LEU A 49 8.74 3.87 2.99
CA LEU A 49 7.93 2.67 3.20
C LEU A 49 8.54 1.75 4.26
N HIS A 50 9.86 1.51 4.23
CA HIS A 50 10.55 0.71 5.25
C HIS A 50 10.51 1.35 6.64
N LYS A 51 10.49 2.69 6.72
CA LYS A 51 10.34 3.42 7.97
C LYS A 51 8.92 3.32 8.52
N LYS A 52 7.90 3.49 7.67
CA LYS A 52 6.49 3.51 8.08
C LYS A 52 5.93 2.11 8.36
N TYR A 53 6.42 1.10 7.63
CA TYR A 53 5.89 -0.25 7.64
C TYR A 53 7.04 -1.26 7.81
N PRO A 54 7.40 -1.61 9.07
CA PRO A 54 8.50 -2.53 9.35
C PRO A 54 8.36 -3.89 8.65
N GLN A 55 7.13 -4.34 8.38
CA GLN A 55 6.87 -5.57 7.62
C GLN A 55 7.53 -5.58 6.23
N TYR A 56 7.74 -4.42 5.61
CA TYR A 56 8.36 -4.34 4.29
C TYR A 56 9.85 -4.63 4.31
N ARG A 57 10.53 -4.62 5.46
CA ARG A 57 11.95 -5.01 5.56
C ARG A 57 12.19 -6.46 5.13
N HIS A 58 11.20 -7.33 5.33
CA HIS A 58 11.26 -8.74 4.97
C HIS A 58 10.52 -9.07 3.66
N MET A 59 10.00 -8.06 2.95
CA MET A 59 9.30 -8.23 1.69
C MET A 59 10.13 -7.67 0.53
N ALA A 60 10.11 -8.36 -0.61
CA ALA A 60 10.78 -7.93 -1.84
C ALA A 60 10.02 -6.79 -2.56
N ILE A 61 9.89 -5.63 -1.90
CA ILE A 61 9.26 -4.43 -2.49
C ILE A 61 10.23 -3.59 -3.33
N HIS A 62 11.54 -3.84 -3.21
CA HIS A 62 12.61 -3.13 -3.92
C HIS A 62 12.69 -3.44 -5.42
N ASP A 63 11.98 -4.48 -5.89
CA ASP A 63 11.84 -4.81 -7.32
C ASP A 63 10.46 -4.46 -7.87
N ARG A 64 9.61 -3.84 -7.05
CA ARG A 64 8.23 -3.48 -7.43
C ARG A 64 8.18 -2.01 -7.83
N PRO A 65 7.43 -1.65 -8.89
CA PRO A 65 7.23 -0.26 -9.22
C PRO A 65 6.39 0.44 -8.15
N MET A 66 6.66 1.72 -7.91
CA MET A 66 5.96 2.53 -6.90
C MET A 66 4.97 3.47 -7.57
N ILE A 67 3.77 3.56 -7.00
CA ILE A 67 2.77 4.55 -7.41
C ILE A 67 3.03 5.82 -6.61
N GLN A 68 3.44 6.90 -7.28
CA GLN A 68 3.52 8.22 -6.68
C GLN A 68 2.25 9.00 -7.00
N ILE A 69 1.52 9.43 -5.97
CA ILE A 69 0.40 10.34 -6.10
C ILE A 69 0.89 11.74 -5.75
N ARG A 70 0.70 12.70 -6.66
CA ARG A 70 0.81 14.14 -6.36
C ARG A 70 -0.58 14.64 -5.97
N PRO A 71 -0.85 14.91 -4.68
CA PRO A 71 -2.17 15.35 -4.23
C PRO A 71 -2.60 16.62 -4.96
N ALA A 72 -3.87 16.66 -5.34
CA ALA A 72 -4.53 17.83 -5.93
C ALA A 72 -5.77 18.24 -5.14
N ARG A 73 -6.40 17.29 -4.42
CA ARG A 73 -7.55 17.52 -3.56
C ARG A 73 -7.52 16.59 -2.37
N VAL A 74 -7.87 17.12 -1.20
CA VAL A 74 -8.02 16.37 0.05
C VAL A 74 -9.40 16.65 0.61
N LYS A 75 -10.12 15.60 1.02
CA LYS A 75 -11.41 15.70 1.69
C LYS A 75 -11.37 14.88 2.97
N SER A 76 -11.98 15.40 4.04
CA SER A 76 -12.13 14.72 5.33
C SER A 76 -13.60 14.49 5.64
N TRP A 77 -13.92 13.38 6.29
CA TRP A 77 -15.25 13.08 6.82
C TRP A 77 -15.13 12.66 8.28
N GLY A 78 -16.13 13.04 9.08
CA GLY A 78 -16.10 12.88 10.53
C GLY A 78 -15.25 13.95 11.22
N LYS A 79 -15.08 13.81 12.54
CA LYS A 79 -14.21 14.68 13.34
C LYS A 79 -12.81 14.05 13.38
N LEU A 80 -11.86 14.67 12.67
CA LEU A 80 -10.44 14.27 12.67
C LEU A 80 -9.74 14.64 13.98
#